data_AF-A0A1G1VK89-F1
#
_entry.id   AF-A0A1G1VK89-F1
#
_cell.length_a   1.000
_cell.length_b   1.000
_cell.length_c   1.000
_cell.angle_alpha   90.00
_cell.angle_beta   90.00
_cell.angle_gamma   90.00
#
_symmetry.space_group_name_H-M   'P 1'
#
loop_
_entity.id
_entity.type
_entity.pdbx_description
1 polymer ?
#
loop_
_entity_poly.entity_id
_entity_poly.type
_entity_poly.pdbx_seq_one_letter_code
_entity_poly.pdbx_strand_id
1 'polypeptide(L)'
;MMERIPAHVIGNGQDTIRALIAAFNNSPLVGKKYEKPLCKIQINGEVKRNLKKQGRLFGDIPTDGDWVYLRQNANISTGGTGRDVTDNVDQAVKQVAVAAAKAVGMEITGVDVIFDEVHKKAYVLELNDCPGIDIHHYPVMGQGRDVAGEIVDYLFSSRPGCG
;
A
#
# COMPACT_ATOMS: atom_id res chain seq x y z
N MET A 1 -4.78 9.10 -2.01
CA MET A 1 -3.63 8.82 -1.13
C MET A 1 -3.71 7.39 -0.64
N MET A 2 -2.62 6.64 -0.76
CA MET A 2 -2.56 5.22 -0.42
C MET A 2 -1.53 5.02 0.68
N GLU A 3 -1.95 4.44 1.80
CA GLU A 3 -1.02 3.93 2.80
C GLU A 3 -0.67 2.50 2.46
N ARG A 4 0.62 2.19 2.46
CA ARG A 4 1.11 0.83 2.26
C ARG A 4 1.43 0.23 3.63
N ILE A 5 0.82 -0.90 3.92
CA ILE A 5 1.01 -1.67 5.15
C ILE A 5 1.94 -2.85 4.84
N PRO A 6 2.99 -3.10 5.64
CA PRO A 6 3.85 -4.27 5.46
C PRO A 6 3.09 -5.59 5.43
N ALA A 7 3.65 -6.58 4.74
CA ALA A 7 3.08 -7.92 4.70
C ALA A 7 2.82 -8.41 6.13
N HIS A 8 1.60 -8.85 6.40
CA HIS A 8 1.15 -9.23 7.73
C HIS A 8 0.10 -10.33 7.66
N VAL A 9 -0.15 -10.96 8.81
CA VAL A 9 -1.33 -11.78 9.06
C VAL A 9 -1.97 -11.34 10.37
N ILE A 10 -3.29 -11.53 10.48
CA ILE A 10 -4.05 -11.23 11.69
C ILE A 10 -4.41 -12.56 12.34
N GLY A 11 -4.08 -12.71 13.62
CA GLY A 11 -4.43 -13.88 14.41
C GLY A 11 -5.93 -14.06 14.51
N ASN A 12 -6.37 -15.32 14.48
CA ASN A 12 -7.76 -15.73 14.74
C ASN A 12 -7.86 -16.61 16.00
N GLY A 13 -6.78 -16.68 16.79
CA GLY A 13 -6.67 -17.50 18.01
C GLY A 13 -6.60 -19.02 17.78
N GLN A 14 -6.60 -19.49 16.53
CA GLN A 14 -6.73 -20.91 16.19
C GLN A 14 -5.64 -21.39 15.22
N ASP A 15 -5.32 -20.59 14.22
CA ASP A 15 -4.40 -20.96 13.15
C ASP A 15 -2.97 -20.49 13.41
N THR A 16 -2.02 -21.32 12.99
CA THR A 16 -0.60 -20.94 13.02
C THR A 16 -0.30 -19.81 12.03
N ILE A 17 0.76 -19.03 12.27
CA ILE A 17 1.24 -18.02 11.32
C ILE A 17 1.42 -18.61 9.91
N ARG A 18 1.94 -19.84 9.79
CA ARG A 18 2.07 -20.52 8.49
C ARG A 18 0.73 -20.78 7.81
N ALA A 19 -0.28 -21.21 8.56
CA ALA A 19 -1.61 -21.45 8.04
C ALA A 19 -2.29 -20.13 7.62
N LEU A 20 -2.15 -19.07 8.41
CA LEU A 20 -2.66 -17.74 8.07
C LEU A 20 -2.02 -17.19 6.78
N ILE A 21 -0.71 -17.38 6.59
CA ILE A 21 -0.03 -17.01 5.33
C ILE A 21 -0.59 -17.81 4.15
N ALA A 22 -0.84 -19.11 4.34
CA ALA A 22 -1.42 -19.95 3.28
C ALA A 22 -2.85 -19.51 2.92
N ALA A 23 -3.67 -19.21 3.93
CA ALA A 23 -5.02 -18.67 3.73
C ALA A 23 -5.00 -17.34 2.97
N PHE A 24 -4.13 -16.41 3.38
CA PHE A 24 -3.91 -15.14 2.66
C PHE A 24 -3.56 -15.40 1.19
N ASN A 25 -2.57 -16.26 0.93
CA ASN A 25 -2.09 -16.55 -0.42
C ASN A 25 -3.11 -17.28 -1.31
N ASN A 26 -4.12 -17.90 -0.73
CA ASN A 26 -5.22 -18.56 -1.42
C ASN A 26 -6.43 -17.63 -1.68
N SER A 27 -6.40 -16.39 -1.18
CA SER A 27 -7.45 -15.41 -1.44
C SER A 27 -7.61 -15.16 -2.95
N PRO A 28 -8.84 -15.00 -3.45
CA PRO A 28 -9.07 -14.63 -4.85
C PRO A 28 -8.52 -13.24 -5.19
N LEU A 29 -8.17 -12.42 -4.20
CA LEU A 29 -7.53 -11.12 -4.37
C LEU A 29 -6.03 -11.22 -4.65
N VAL A 30 -5.42 -12.40 -4.46
CA VAL A 30 -3.98 -12.60 -4.71
C VAL A 30 -3.74 -13.00 -6.16
N GLY A 31 -2.92 -12.21 -6.85
CA GLY A 31 -2.57 -12.38 -8.26
C GLY A 31 -1.10 -12.67 -8.48
N LYS A 32 -0.73 -12.84 -9.75
CA LYS A 32 0.68 -12.83 -10.16
C LYS A 32 1.08 -11.38 -10.40
N LYS A 33 2.04 -10.87 -9.62
CA LYS A 33 2.41 -9.44 -9.64
C LYS A 33 1.14 -8.56 -9.45
N TYR A 34 0.98 -7.51 -10.24
CA TYR A 34 -0.08 -6.50 -10.15
C TYR A 34 -1.34 -6.87 -10.96
N GLU A 35 -1.55 -8.14 -11.31
CA GLU A 35 -2.80 -8.59 -11.94
C GLU A 35 -4.03 -8.43 -11.02
N LYS A 36 -3.79 -8.38 -9.71
CA LYS A 36 -4.80 -8.26 -8.66
C LYS A 36 -4.27 -7.38 -7.53
N PRO A 37 -5.13 -6.87 -6.62
CA PRO A 37 -4.70 -5.92 -5.59
C PRO A 37 -3.72 -6.48 -4.55
N LEU A 38 -3.57 -7.81 -4.43
CA LEU A 38 -2.60 -8.44 -3.53
C LEU A 38 -1.57 -9.30 -4.28
N CYS A 39 -0.32 -9.29 -3.80
CA CYS A 39 0.71 -10.24 -4.20
C CYS A 39 0.93 -11.31 -3.13
N LYS A 40 1.49 -12.45 -3.53
CA LYS A 40 1.79 -13.54 -2.61
C LYS A 40 2.84 -13.14 -1.56
N ILE A 41 2.57 -13.52 -0.31
CA ILE A 41 3.55 -13.53 0.77
C ILE A 41 4.41 -14.79 0.61
N GLN A 42 5.66 -14.61 0.21
CA GLN A 42 6.61 -15.71 0.10
C GLN A 42 7.33 -15.95 1.42
N ILE A 43 7.27 -17.18 1.93
CA ILE A 43 8.09 -17.60 3.07
C ILE A 43 9.54 -17.68 2.59
N ASN A 44 10.34 -16.68 2.94
CA ASN A 44 11.76 -16.61 2.62
C ASN A 44 12.60 -16.21 3.83
N GLY A 45 13.91 -16.07 3.64
CA GLY A 45 14.84 -15.75 4.72
C GLY A 45 14.53 -14.43 5.43
N GLU A 46 13.96 -13.45 4.73
CA GLU A 46 13.58 -12.15 5.31
C GLU A 46 12.39 -12.30 6.27
N VAL A 47 11.33 -13.00 5.83
CA VAL A 47 10.17 -13.29 6.69
C VAL A 47 10.58 -14.08 7.93
N LYS A 48 11.42 -15.11 7.75
CA LYS A 48 11.94 -15.91 8.87
C LYS A 48 12.74 -15.05 9.86
N ARG A 49 13.60 -14.15 9.36
CA ARG A 49 14.38 -13.23 10.22
C ARG A 49 13.47 -12.25 10.95
N ASN A 50 12.44 -11.73 10.30
CA ASN A 50 11.52 -10.77 10.93
C ASN A 50 10.73 -11.43 12.07
N LEU A 51 10.13 -12.60 11.82
CA LEU A 51 9.44 -13.36 12.89
C LEU A 51 10.37 -13.66 14.07
N LYS A 52 11.62 -14.08 13.80
CA LYS A 52 12.61 -14.33 14.84
C LYS A 52 12.92 -13.07 15.68
N LYS A 53 13.00 -11.89 15.06
CA LYS A 53 13.20 -10.62 15.79
C LYS A 53 12.03 -10.29 16.71
N GLN A 54 10.82 -10.72 16.36
CA GLN A 54 9.62 -10.59 17.19
C GLN A 54 9.49 -11.72 18.24
N GLY A 55 10.46 -12.64 18.33
CA GLY A 55 10.37 -13.79 19.22
C GLY A 55 9.35 -14.84 18.78
N ARG A 56 8.93 -14.82 17.51
CA ARG A 56 7.90 -15.72 16.96
C ARG A 56 8.46 -16.77 16.01
N LEU A 57 7.73 -17.87 15.89
CA LEU A 57 7.95 -18.97 14.96
C LEU A 57 6.74 -19.16 14.06
N PHE A 58 6.95 -19.76 12.89
CA PHE A 58 5.86 -20.06 11.94
C PHE A 58 4.76 -20.96 12.51
N GLY A 59 5.06 -21.73 13.56
CA GLY A 59 4.11 -22.62 14.24
C GLY A 59 3.31 -21.96 15.36
N ASP A 60 3.62 -20.71 15.71
CA ASP A 60 2.90 -20.00 16.77
C ASP A 60 1.48 -19.67 16.30
N ILE A 61 0.53 -19.73 17.22
CA ILE A 61 -0.87 -19.32 17.03
C ILE A 61 -1.03 -17.94 17.65
N PRO A 62 -1.12 -16.86 16.85
CA PRO A 62 -1.35 -15.52 17.38
C PRO A 62 -2.77 -15.43 17.96
N THR A 63 -2.93 -14.65 19.04
CA THR A 63 -4.25 -14.41 19.64
C THR A 63 -5.16 -13.71 18.64
N ASP A 64 -6.48 -13.84 18.84
CA ASP A 64 -7.45 -13.17 17.98
C ASP A 64 -7.21 -11.66 17.91
N GLY A 65 -7.14 -11.11 16.69
CA GLY A 65 -6.84 -9.70 16.43
C GLY A 65 -5.35 -9.31 16.51
N ASP A 66 -4.43 -10.22 16.81
CA ASP A 66 -2.99 -9.92 16.89
C ASP A 66 -2.37 -9.74 15.50
N TRP A 67 -1.76 -8.58 15.25
CA TRP A 67 -1.11 -8.27 13.98
C TRP A 67 0.33 -8.77 13.99
N VAL A 68 0.59 -9.79 13.16
CA VAL A 68 1.95 -10.33 12.98
C VAL A 68 2.53 -9.83 11.67
N TYR A 69 3.42 -8.85 11.76
CA TYR A 69 4.15 -8.33 10.61
C TYR A 69 5.21 -9.32 10.13
N LEU A 70 5.24 -9.61 8.84
CA LEU A 70 6.15 -10.57 8.22
C LEU A 70 7.33 -9.86 7.54
N ARG A 71 7.17 -8.57 7.23
CA ARG A 71 8.19 -7.71 6.59
C ARG A 71 8.24 -6.34 7.28
N GLN A 72 9.36 -5.64 7.11
CA GLN A 72 9.52 -4.26 7.59
C GLN A 72 9.19 -3.25 6.49
N ASN A 73 9.47 -3.59 5.22
CA ASN A 73 9.04 -2.80 4.08
C ASN A 73 7.55 -3.01 3.79
N ALA A 74 6.93 -1.95 3.27
CA ALA A 74 5.53 -1.91 2.90
C ALA A 74 5.28 -2.23 1.42
N ASN A 75 6.14 -3.05 0.79
CA ASN A 75 6.06 -3.28 -0.64
C ASN A 75 4.91 -4.25 -0.96
N ILE A 76 3.92 -3.76 -1.75
CA ILE A 76 2.78 -4.57 -2.22
C ILE A 76 3.28 -5.83 -2.94
N SER A 77 4.32 -5.70 -3.77
CA SER A 77 4.95 -6.81 -4.51
C SER A 77 5.46 -7.97 -3.64
N THR A 78 5.63 -7.73 -2.34
CA THR A 78 6.10 -8.71 -1.36
C THR A 78 5.02 -9.12 -0.35
N GLY A 79 3.76 -8.82 -0.68
CA GLY A 79 2.58 -9.15 0.11
C GLY A 79 2.12 -8.03 1.05
N GLY A 80 2.62 -6.80 0.87
CA GLY A 80 2.05 -5.62 1.52
C GLY A 80 0.62 -5.36 1.04
N THR A 81 -0.13 -4.63 1.85
CA THR A 81 -1.54 -4.29 1.59
C THR A 81 -1.71 -2.78 1.44
N GLY A 82 -2.52 -2.35 0.47
CA GLY A 82 -2.88 -0.95 0.31
C GLY A 82 -4.16 -0.58 1.04
N ARG A 83 -4.14 0.51 1.81
CA ARG A 83 -5.29 1.15 2.45
C ARG A 83 -5.51 2.55 1.88
N ASP A 84 -6.70 2.83 1.35
CA ASP A 84 -7.09 4.20 1.01
C ASP A 84 -7.20 5.03 2.30
N VAL A 85 -6.48 6.15 2.32
CA VAL A 85 -6.44 7.09 3.44
C VAL A 85 -6.69 8.53 2.96
N THR A 86 -7.24 8.69 1.76
CA THR A 86 -7.39 10.00 1.10
C THR A 86 -8.07 11.05 1.99
N ASP A 87 -9.09 10.66 2.73
CA ASP A 87 -9.86 11.60 3.57
C ASP A 87 -9.25 11.79 4.97
N ASN A 88 -8.43 10.84 5.43
CA ASN A 88 -7.93 10.79 6.81
C ASN A 88 -6.44 11.14 6.97
N VAL A 89 -5.70 11.27 5.86
CA VAL A 89 -4.28 11.59 5.89
C VAL A 89 -4.04 13.06 6.26
N ASP A 90 -2.98 13.30 7.02
CA ASP A 90 -2.56 14.63 7.45
C ASP A 90 -2.34 15.58 6.24
N GLN A 91 -2.82 16.81 6.38
CA GLN A 91 -2.75 17.81 5.32
C GLN A 91 -1.29 18.14 4.93
N ALA A 92 -0.33 18.02 5.85
CA ALA A 92 1.08 18.22 5.58
C ALA A 92 1.60 17.27 4.49
N VAL A 93 1.11 16.02 4.48
CA VAL A 93 1.48 15.02 3.46
C VAL A 93 0.99 15.46 2.08
N LYS A 94 -0.28 15.90 2.00
CA LYS A 94 -0.88 16.38 0.74
C LYS A 94 -0.14 17.60 0.20
N GLN A 95 0.18 18.55 1.08
CA GLN A 95 0.91 19.77 0.71
C GLN A 95 2.32 19.47 0.20
N VAL A 96 3.06 18.61 0.88
CA VAL A 96 4.41 18.21 0.47
C VAL A 96 4.38 17.47 -0.86
N ALA A 97 3.42 16.56 -1.07
CA ALA A 97 3.27 15.85 -2.34
C ALA A 97 3.00 16.81 -3.52
N VAL A 98 2.06 17.75 -3.35
CA VAL A 98 1.74 18.75 -4.38
C VAL A 98 2.94 19.67 -4.64
N ALA A 99 3.63 20.12 -3.59
CA ALA A 99 4.81 20.98 -3.73
C ALA A 99 5.95 20.27 -4.50
N ALA A 100 6.16 18.98 -4.24
CA ALA A 100 7.16 18.18 -4.93
C ALA A 100 6.85 18.03 -6.41
N ALA A 101 5.60 17.68 -6.76
CA ALA A 101 5.17 17.56 -8.16
C ALA A 101 5.38 18.88 -8.92
N LYS A 102 5.00 20.02 -8.30
CA LYS A 102 5.21 21.35 -8.87
C LYS A 102 6.69 21.70 -9.03
N ALA A 103 7.54 21.36 -8.07
CA ALA A 103 8.97 21.65 -8.13
C ALA A 103 9.67 20.93 -9.29
N VAL A 104 9.20 19.73 -9.67
CA VAL A 104 9.71 18.96 -10.80
C VAL A 104 9.00 19.30 -12.12
N GLY A 105 7.87 20.02 -12.07
CA GLY A 105 7.09 20.39 -13.25
C GLY A 105 6.26 19.24 -13.82
N MET A 106 5.89 18.27 -12.99
CA MET A 106 5.06 17.13 -13.41
C MET A 106 3.60 17.40 -13.08
N GLU A 107 2.74 17.34 -14.11
CA GLU A 107 1.30 17.55 -13.94
C GLU A 107 0.60 16.31 -13.38
N ILE A 108 1.06 15.11 -13.76
CA ILE A 108 0.57 13.82 -13.27
C ILE A 108 1.76 13.02 -12.77
N THR A 109 1.77 12.68 -11.49
CA THR A 109 2.83 11.88 -10.87
C THR A 109 2.33 11.21 -9.60
N GLY A 110 2.86 10.03 -9.28
CA GLY A 110 2.74 9.44 -7.95
C GLY A 110 3.89 9.91 -7.07
N VAL A 111 3.59 10.48 -5.90
CA VAL A 111 4.60 10.92 -4.94
C VAL A 111 4.61 9.99 -3.75
N ASP A 112 5.73 9.31 -3.54
CA ASP A 112 5.93 8.46 -2.37
C ASP A 112 6.49 9.30 -1.22
N VAL A 113 5.81 9.23 -0.08
CA VAL A 113 6.11 10.04 1.10
C VAL A 113 6.23 9.14 2.32
N ILE A 114 7.22 9.43 3.18
CA ILE A 114 7.24 8.92 4.55
C ILE A 114 6.78 10.03 5.50
N PHE A 115 5.89 9.67 6.43
CA PHE A 115 5.31 10.60 7.39
C PHE A 115 5.78 10.25 8.80
N ASP A 116 6.40 11.21 9.47
CA ASP A 116 6.73 11.17 10.89
C ASP A 116 5.52 11.68 11.68
N GLU A 117 4.76 10.76 12.27
CA GLU A 117 3.57 11.10 13.05
C GLU A 117 3.85 11.89 14.32
N VAL A 118 5.04 11.71 14.93
CA VAL A 118 5.43 12.35 16.19
C VAL A 118 5.70 13.83 15.96
N HIS A 119 6.46 14.14 14.91
CA HIS A 119 6.82 15.51 14.58
C HIS A 119 5.88 16.16 13.56
N LYS A 120 4.91 15.41 13.03
CA LYS A 120 3.98 15.84 11.96
C LYS A 120 4.73 16.34 10.73
N LYS A 121 5.76 15.60 10.30
CA LYS A 121 6.60 15.97 9.15
C LYS A 121 6.49 14.94 8.04
N ALA A 122 6.34 15.43 6.81
CA ALA A 122 6.32 14.62 5.60
C ALA A 122 7.64 14.79 4.82
N TYR A 123 8.18 13.69 4.34
CA TYR A 123 9.42 13.65 3.55
C TYR A 123 9.17 12.90 2.24
N VAL A 124 9.52 13.53 1.13
CA VAL A 124 9.41 12.92 -0.21
C VAL A 124 10.54 11.93 -0.40
N LEU A 125 10.20 10.74 -0.88
CA LEU A 125 11.16 9.67 -1.20
C LEU A 125 11.42 9.59 -2.70
N GLU A 126 10.35 9.56 -3.50
CA GLU A 126 10.42 9.46 -4.96
C GLU A 126 9.19 10.11 -5.62
N LEU A 127 9.35 10.46 -6.89
CA LEU A 127 8.27 10.85 -7.79
C LEU A 127 8.27 9.89 -8.98
N ASN A 128 7.11 9.32 -9.30
CA ASN A 128 6.92 8.36 -10.37
C ASN A 128 6.08 8.99 -11.49
N ASP A 129 6.59 8.97 -12.72
CA ASP A 129 5.90 9.48 -13.92
C ASP A 129 4.82 8.54 -14.46
N CYS A 130 4.92 7.24 -14.12
CA CYS A 130 3.92 6.22 -14.41
C CYS A 130 3.41 5.59 -13.11
N PRO A 131 2.57 6.32 -12.32
CA PRO A 131 2.06 5.78 -11.06
C PRO A 131 1.10 4.62 -11.27
N GLY A 132 1.11 3.67 -10.35
CA GLY A 132 0.07 2.64 -10.27
C GLY A 132 -1.28 3.27 -9.91
N ILE A 133 -2.21 3.29 -10.86
CA ILE A 133 -3.56 3.85 -10.68
C ILE A 133 -4.53 2.79 -10.13
N ASP A 134 -4.32 1.54 -10.51
CA ASP A 134 -5.13 0.37 -10.14
C ASP A 134 -5.28 0.19 -8.62
N ILE A 135 -4.20 0.43 -7.87
CA ILE A 135 -4.21 0.34 -6.42
C ILE A 135 -5.14 1.37 -5.79
N HIS A 136 -5.35 2.53 -6.42
CA HIS A 136 -6.26 3.57 -5.94
C HIS A 136 -7.72 3.30 -6.31
N HIS A 137 -7.99 2.69 -7.47
CA HIS A 137 -9.34 2.25 -7.84
C HIS A 137 -9.84 1.10 -6.97
N TYR A 138 -8.97 0.13 -6.70
CA TYR A 138 -9.33 -1.11 -6.04
C TYR A 138 -8.47 -1.35 -4.79
N PRO A 139 -8.56 -0.49 -3.77
CA PRO A 139 -7.82 -0.68 -2.54
C PRO A 139 -8.34 -1.92 -1.82
N VAL A 140 -7.45 -2.58 -1.08
CA VAL A 140 -7.83 -3.75 -0.27
C VAL A 140 -8.61 -3.31 0.97
N MET A 141 -8.30 -2.11 1.48
CA MET A 141 -8.98 -1.49 2.61
C MET A 141 -9.33 -0.04 2.28
N GLY A 142 -10.51 0.42 2.70
CA GLY A 142 -10.97 1.79 2.46
C GLY A 142 -11.79 1.93 1.19
N GLN A 143 -11.83 3.15 0.63
CA GLN A 143 -12.70 3.51 -0.48
C GLN A 143 -11.93 3.64 -1.80
N GLY A 144 -12.43 3.01 -2.86
CA GLY A 144 -11.89 3.19 -4.21
C GLY A 144 -12.04 4.62 -4.72
N ARG A 145 -11.04 5.09 -5.45
CA ARG A 145 -10.98 6.44 -6.04
C ARG A 145 -10.86 6.33 -7.55
N ASP A 146 -11.70 7.05 -8.29
CA ASP A 146 -11.66 7.06 -9.75
C ASP A 146 -10.57 7.98 -10.30
N VAL A 147 -9.31 7.63 -10.02
CA VAL A 147 -8.14 8.44 -10.41
C VAL A 147 -7.97 8.46 -11.93
N ALA A 148 -8.36 7.39 -12.63
CA ALA A 148 -8.29 7.36 -14.10
C ALA A 148 -9.30 8.32 -14.72
N GLY A 149 -10.55 8.35 -14.21
CA GLY A 149 -11.55 9.34 -14.62
C GLY A 149 -11.04 10.77 -14.43
N GLU A 150 -10.49 11.08 -13.25
CA GLU A 150 -9.91 12.40 -12.97
C GLU A 150 -8.76 12.78 -13.92
N ILE A 151 -7.86 11.83 -14.24
CA ILE A 151 -6.77 12.05 -15.21
C ILE A 151 -7.32 12.29 -16.62
N VAL A 152 -8.30 11.49 -17.06
CA VAL A 152 -8.95 11.66 -18.37
C VAL A 152 -9.62 13.03 -18.43
N ASP A 153 -10.43 13.38 -17.44
CA ASP A 153 -11.09 14.69 -17.37
C ASP A 153 -10.06 15.84 -17.40
N TYR A 154 -8.95 15.73 -16.68
CA TYR A 154 -7.87 16.70 -16.73
C TYR A 154 -7.27 16.87 -18.14
N LEU A 155 -6.95 15.75 -18.81
CA LEU A 155 -6.36 15.76 -20.16
C LEU A 155 -7.31 16.29 -21.26
N PHE A 156 -8.62 16.16 -21.07
CA PHE A 156 -9.61 16.61 -22.05
C PHE A 156 -10.27 17.95 -21.70
N SER A 157 -10.24 18.39 -20.43
CA SER A 157 -10.72 19.71 -20.00
C SER A 157 -9.89 20.87 -20.56
N SER A 158 -8.66 20.59 -20.96
CA SER A 158 -7.71 21.52 -21.57
C SER A 158 -7.79 21.59 -23.10
N ARG A 159 -8.76 20.90 -23.73
CA ARG A 159 -9.06 21.02 -25.17
C ARG A 159 -10.23 21.98 -25.41
N PRO A 160 -10.00 23.21 -25.90
CA PRO A 160 -11.08 24.04 -26.39
C PRO A 160 -11.62 23.44 -27.70
N GLY A 161 -12.88 23.00 -27.70
CA GLY A 161 -13.73 22.85 -28.89
C GLY A 161 -13.31 21.83 -29.96
N CYS A 162 -13.79 20.59 -29.83
CA CYS A 162 -14.32 19.86 -30.98
C CYS A 162 -15.83 19.81 -30.83
N GLY A 163 -16.47 20.95 -31.07
CA GLY A 163 -17.92 21.15 -31.14
C GLY A 163 -18.20 22.27 -32.12
#